data_AF-A0A2N8NCI3-F1
#
_entry.id   AF-A0A2N8NCI3-F1
#
_cell.length_a   1.000
_cell.length_b   1.000
_cell.length_c   1.000
_cell.angle_alpha   90.00
_cell.angle_beta   90.00
_cell.angle_gamma   90.00
#
_symmetry.space_group_name_H-M   'P 1'
#
loop_
_entity.id
_entity.type
_entity.pdbx_description
1 polymer ?
#
loop_
_entity_poly.entity_id
_entity_poly.type
_entity_poly.pdbx_seq_one_letter_code
_entity_poly.pdbx_strand_id
1 'polypeptide(L)'
;MSYRKLTQSEIDMLVAGGCEAEDWQCVEVASVGFDAKRVRRVRFSGLVSLGSTVDLRDAAIHDCAVGDAVHIAGIRTTLSGYEIGRGARLVDIGSMTYRAGATAGNGVRVAVANENGGRTIPLFDGLTAQTAHVMVFHRHRKEALSRAFGSIEAYAAQIAAEPRGRVGEGAVVKGCGRIADVRIGDGATVCGAALLQGGTILSRPDAPAEVGVGVMARDFILAPGAHMVDGSFIERCFVGEGCVVEQGFTAIDCLLFANGMFAKGEAVSVFAAPHTASHHKSSLSIACGLSFANIGSGSNMSNHAYKLGAVHQSVAERGCKFGSNSYVQAPAHFGAYSMITGEHRNHPDTHALPFSYLMEEGGQSMLIPAVNLFRTGTLRDARKWPQRDRRSADRPRDLICYDFLNPYLIDRILSAIDILTQLRDSKPDAKYYAFGNCSIHRHSLQKGITYYREALDVFVGDYLISGGTIDPSDGPGRGAWIDLAGLVMPVEELEAIVRGDLFKADQAFRQVYARYAEYLARFITDRYDLTDADKRRVYLDRYATTLETVRHRLSKEAAIEFFGVSQISFGMDNPERDRQSDFLQVRGEITADPFITPLLSEMERKAEQARQLRE
;
A
#
# COMPACT_ATOMS: atom_id res chain seq x y z
N MET A 1 -2.55 -21.23 34.57
CA MET A 1 -2.15 -20.87 35.95
C MET A 1 -3.36 -21.01 36.86
N SER A 2 -3.18 -21.42 38.11
CA SER A 2 -4.30 -21.44 39.07
C SER A 2 -4.46 -20.06 39.69
N TYR A 3 -5.66 -19.51 39.64
CA TYR A 3 -6.06 -18.33 40.42
C TYR A 3 -6.65 -18.78 41.77
N ARG A 4 -6.62 -17.89 42.75
CA ARG A 4 -7.26 -18.06 44.05
C ARG A 4 -7.89 -16.76 44.53
N LYS A 5 -8.80 -16.86 45.50
CA LYS A 5 -9.29 -15.69 46.23
C LYS A 5 -8.16 -15.05 47.04
N LEU A 6 -8.31 -13.75 47.28
CA LEU A 6 -7.46 -13.02 48.23
C LEU A 6 -7.64 -13.59 49.64
N THR A 7 -6.55 -13.64 50.40
CA THR A 7 -6.59 -13.92 51.84
C THR A 7 -6.92 -12.65 52.61
N GLN A 8 -7.41 -12.78 53.85
CA GLN A 8 -7.72 -11.61 54.68
C GLN A 8 -6.52 -10.68 54.86
N SER A 9 -5.33 -11.23 55.08
CA SER A 9 -4.10 -10.42 55.22
C SER A 9 -3.77 -9.64 53.95
N GLU A 10 -4.03 -10.19 52.77
CA GLU A 10 -3.84 -9.47 51.51
C GLU A 10 -4.88 -8.36 51.34
N ILE A 11 -6.14 -8.61 51.70
CA ILE A 11 -7.20 -7.59 51.68
C ILE A 11 -6.81 -6.42 52.60
N ASP A 12 -6.38 -6.69 53.83
CA ASP A 12 -5.98 -5.66 54.79
C ASP A 12 -4.79 -4.82 54.26
N MET A 13 -3.82 -5.47 53.60
CA MET A 13 -2.71 -4.78 52.93
C MET A 13 -3.16 -3.90 51.77
N LEU A 14 -4.10 -4.37 50.94
CA LEU A 14 -4.65 -3.60 49.83
C LEU A 14 -5.42 -2.37 50.33
N VAL A 15 -6.26 -2.54 51.36
CA VAL A 15 -6.99 -1.43 52.01
C VAL A 15 -6.02 -0.41 52.61
N ALA A 16 -4.98 -0.85 53.31
CA ALA A 16 -3.93 0.04 53.83
C ALA A 16 -3.17 0.78 52.71
N GLY A 17 -3.05 0.15 51.53
CA GLY A 17 -2.51 0.76 50.30
C GLY A 17 -3.46 1.75 49.62
N GLY A 18 -4.64 2.02 50.21
CA GLY A 18 -5.67 2.90 49.66
C GLY A 18 -6.51 2.26 48.56
N CYS A 19 -6.52 0.92 48.46
CA CYS A 19 -7.35 0.20 47.50
C CYS A 19 -8.74 -0.07 48.07
N GLU A 20 -9.72 -0.17 47.18
CA GLU A 20 -11.10 -0.49 47.50
C GLU A 20 -11.67 -1.46 46.47
N ALA A 21 -12.65 -2.27 46.86
CA ALA A 21 -13.36 -3.16 45.96
C ALA A 21 -14.86 -3.12 46.27
N GLU A 22 -15.70 -3.20 45.23
CA GLU A 22 -17.15 -3.39 45.41
C GLU A 22 -17.44 -4.71 46.15
N ASP A 23 -16.73 -5.77 45.77
CA ASP A 23 -16.72 -7.05 46.46
C ASP A 23 -15.35 -7.73 46.28
N TRP A 24 -14.62 -7.94 47.39
CA TRP A 24 -13.32 -8.62 47.37
C TRP A 24 -13.42 -10.08 46.91
N GLN A 25 -14.59 -10.72 46.98
CA GLN A 25 -14.80 -12.07 46.44
C GLN A 25 -14.73 -12.10 44.91
N CYS A 26 -14.94 -10.96 44.24
CA CYS A 26 -14.84 -10.84 42.79
C CYS A 26 -13.41 -10.55 42.30
N VAL A 27 -12.45 -10.42 43.23
CA VAL A 27 -11.02 -10.23 42.92
C VAL A 27 -10.25 -11.53 43.14
N GLU A 28 -9.66 -12.03 42.08
CA GLU A 28 -8.83 -13.24 42.10
C GLU A 28 -7.37 -12.90 41.77
N VAL A 29 -6.44 -13.64 42.36
CA VAL A 29 -5.00 -13.42 42.19
C VAL A 29 -4.28 -14.72 41.84
N ALA A 30 -3.16 -14.60 41.14
CA ALA A 30 -2.30 -15.75 40.85
C ALA A 30 -1.89 -16.45 42.16
N SER A 31 -2.01 -17.78 42.17
CA SER A 31 -1.66 -18.60 43.35
C SER A 31 -0.21 -18.45 43.79
N VAL A 32 0.70 -18.12 42.88
CA VAL A 32 2.13 -17.92 43.13
C VAL A 32 2.56 -16.56 42.58
N GLY A 33 3.36 -15.83 43.36
CA GLY A 33 4.03 -14.60 42.91
C GLY A 33 3.20 -13.32 42.92
N PHE A 34 1.95 -13.36 43.42
CA PHE A 34 1.20 -12.14 43.72
C PHE A 34 1.77 -11.44 44.96
N ASP A 35 1.91 -10.11 44.90
CA ASP A 35 2.37 -9.27 46.01
C ASP A 35 1.47 -8.05 46.15
N ALA A 36 0.61 -8.07 47.18
CA ALA A 36 -0.34 -6.99 47.47
C ALA A 36 0.34 -5.61 47.67
N LYS A 37 1.62 -5.55 48.06
CA LYS A 37 2.34 -4.29 48.31
C LYS A 37 2.56 -3.44 47.04
N ARG A 38 2.45 -4.08 45.87
CA ARG A 38 2.61 -3.47 44.54
C ARG A 38 1.30 -2.93 43.97
N VAL A 39 0.20 -3.07 44.70
CA VAL A 39 -1.11 -2.55 44.31
C VAL A 39 -1.48 -1.42 45.27
N ARG A 40 -1.65 -0.20 44.75
CA ARG A 40 -1.87 1.01 45.57
C ARG A 40 -2.87 1.97 44.95
N ARG A 41 -3.81 2.47 45.73
CA ARG A 41 -4.86 3.41 45.27
C ARG A 41 -5.58 2.89 44.01
N VAL A 42 -6.01 1.62 44.09
CA VAL A 42 -6.76 0.96 43.01
C VAL A 42 -8.19 0.66 43.47
N ARG A 43 -9.17 1.04 42.65
CA ARG A 43 -10.58 0.66 42.83
C ARG A 43 -10.90 -0.53 41.94
N PHE A 44 -11.39 -1.62 42.52
CA PHE A 44 -11.84 -2.81 41.79
C PHE A 44 -13.37 -2.89 41.75
N SER A 45 -13.91 -3.24 40.59
CA SER A 45 -15.34 -3.54 40.42
C SER A 45 -15.54 -4.66 39.40
N GLY A 46 -16.68 -5.34 39.48
CA GLY A 46 -16.93 -6.53 38.66
C GLY A 46 -15.88 -7.64 38.88
N LEU A 47 -15.69 -8.50 37.88
CA LEU A 47 -14.79 -9.66 37.93
C LEU A 47 -13.37 -9.29 37.51
N VAL A 48 -12.44 -9.28 38.48
CA VAL A 48 -11.03 -8.93 38.24
C VAL A 48 -10.11 -10.08 38.58
N SER A 49 -9.21 -10.43 37.67
CA SER A 49 -8.16 -11.43 37.92
C SER A 49 -6.78 -10.82 37.73
N LEU A 50 -5.86 -10.97 38.69
CA LEU A 50 -4.52 -10.38 38.68
C LEU A 50 -3.42 -11.45 38.61
N GLY A 51 -2.52 -11.33 37.65
CA GLY A 51 -1.36 -12.19 37.48
C GLY A 51 -0.29 -12.01 38.56
N SER A 52 0.82 -12.73 38.39
CA SER A 52 2.00 -12.61 39.23
C SER A 52 2.78 -11.33 38.94
N THR A 53 3.46 -10.77 39.95
CA THR A 53 4.37 -9.61 39.78
C THR A 53 3.71 -8.35 39.15
N VAL A 54 2.40 -8.18 39.31
CA VAL A 54 1.71 -6.97 38.85
C VAL A 54 2.15 -5.72 39.64
N ASP A 55 2.11 -4.55 39.00
CA ASP A 55 2.33 -3.24 39.63
C ASP A 55 1.22 -2.29 39.20
N LEU A 56 0.26 -2.05 40.10
CA LEU A 56 -0.99 -1.33 39.82
C LEU A 56 -1.09 -0.10 40.71
N ARG A 57 -1.22 1.09 40.12
CA ARG A 57 -1.24 2.35 40.86
C ARG A 57 -2.24 3.33 40.28
N ASP A 58 -3.00 4.01 41.13
CA ASP A 58 -3.84 5.15 40.72
C ASP A 58 -4.78 4.80 39.56
N ALA A 59 -5.64 3.81 39.75
CA ALA A 59 -6.51 3.29 38.68
C ALA A 59 -7.86 2.78 39.19
N ALA A 60 -8.89 2.87 38.36
CA ALA A 60 -10.13 2.13 38.53
C ALA A 60 -10.17 1.00 37.49
N ILE A 61 -10.26 -0.25 37.94
CA ILE A 61 -10.21 -1.46 37.12
C ILE A 61 -11.55 -2.21 37.26
N HIS A 62 -12.23 -2.40 36.13
CA HIS A 62 -13.54 -3.03 36.05
C HIS A 62 -13.54 -4.20 35.07
N ASP A 63 -14.02 -5.38 35.48
CA ASP A 63 -14.18 -6.54 34.57
C ASP A 63 -12.94 -6.89 33.73
N CYS A 64 -11.75 -6.83 34.33
CA CYS A 64 -10.47 -7.06 33.65
C CYS A 64 -9.76 -8.36 34.04
N ALA A 65 -9.08 -8.98 33.08
CA ALA A 65 -8.07 -9.99 33.33
C ALA A 65 -6.67 -9.40 33.11
N VAL A 66 -5.90 -9.25 34.17
CA VAL A 66 -4.54 -8.69 34.15
C VAL A 66 -3.52 -9.84 34.20
N GLY A 67 -2.68 -9.96 33.18
CA GLY A 67 -1.62 -10.96 33.09
C GLY A 67 -0.42 -10.68 33.99
N ASP A 68 0.61 -11.52 33.87
CA ASP A 68 1.84 -11.40 34.67
C ASP A 68 2.67 -10.18 34.32
N ALA A 69 3.40 -9.65 35.30
CA ALA A 69 4.36 -8.57 35.13
C ALA A 69 3.79 -7.31 34.43
N VAL A 70 2.47 -7.13 34.51
CA VAL A 70 1.77 -5.97 33.95
C VAL A 70 1.97 -4.75 34.84
N HIS A 71 2.20 -3.61 34.21
CA HIS A 71 2.27 -2.31 34.88
C HIS A 71 1.10 -1.42 34.45
N ILE A 72 0.26 -1.01 35.41
CA ILE A 72 -0.86 -0.09 35.18
C ILE A 72 -0.70 1.09 36.13
N ALA A 73 -0.60 2.31 35.61
CA ALA A 73 -0.42 3.51 36.42
C ALA A 73 -1.18 4.72 35.88
N GLY A 74 -2.01 5.37 36.71
CA GLY A 74 -2.63 6.64 36.35
C GLY A 74 -3.75 6.51 35.31
N ILE A 75 -4.72 5.63 35.56
CA ILE A 75 -5.94 5.56 34.77
C ILE A 75 -6.96 6.55 35.36
N ARG A 76 -7.21 7.66 34.66
CA ARG A 76 -7.94 8.82 35.21
C ARG A 76 -9.42 8.53 35.45
N THR A 77 -10.06 7.75 34.60
CA THR A 77 -11.49 7.43 34.71
C THR A 77 -11.71 5.95 35.00
N THR A 78 -11.44 5.07 34.03
CA THR A 78 -11.59 3.62 34.21
C THR A 78 -10.84 2.85 33.12
N LEU A 79 -10.36 1.67 33.50
CA LEU A 79 -9.90 0.60 32.64
C LEU A 79 -10.91 -0.54 32.76
N SER A 80 -11.63 -0.83 31.67
CA SER A 80 -12.81 -1.69 31.72
C SER A 80 -12.88 -2.68 30.56
N GLY A 81 -13.16 -3.95 30.89
CA GLY A 81 -13.51 -4.98 29.90
C GLY A 81 -12.34 -5.53 29.08
N TYR A 82 -11.11 -5.49 29.60
CA TYR A 82 -9.92 -5.96 28.88
C TYR A 82 -9.27 -7.21 29.51
N GLU A 83 -8.81 -8.10 28.65
CA GLU A 83 -7.72 -9.03 28.92
C GLU A 83 -6.39 -8.36 28.53
N ILE A 84 -5.43 -8.36 29.46
CA ILE A 84 -4.17 -7.65 29.35
C ILE A 84 -3.02 -8.65 29.43
N GLY A 85 -2.30 -8.78 28.33
CA GLY A 85 -1.21 -9.74 28.16
C GLY A 85 -0.02 -9.43 29.06
N ARG A 86 0.83 -10.45 29.24
CA ARG A 86 2.04 -10.39 30.07
C ARG A 86 2.91 -9.19 29.71
N GLY A 87 3.47 -8.51 30.71
CA GLY A 87 4.45 -7.45 30.51
C GLY A 87 3.90 -6.18 29.83
N ALA A 88 2.59 -6.08 29.59
CA ALA A 88 1.98 -4.89 29.04
C ALA A 88 2.09 -3.70 30.01
N ARG A 89 2.16 -2.49 29.44
CA ARG A 89 2.35 -1.24 30.19
C ARG A 89 1.28 -0.24 29.81
N LEU A 90 0.38 0.08 30.74
CA LEU A 90 -0.72 1.04 30.56
C LEU A 90 -0.51 2.22 31.50
N VAL A 91 -0.13 3.39 30.97
CA VAL A 91 0.29 4.53 31.80
C VAL A 91 -0.35 5.84 31.36
N ASP A 92 -0.90 6.62 32.29
CA ASP A 92 -1.50 7.93 32.01
C ASP A 92 -2.53 7.87 30.88
N ILE A 93 -3.63 7.15 31.14
CA ILE A 93 -4.71 7.00 30.17
C ILE A 93 -5.96 7.65 30.76
N GLY A 94 -6.64 8.49 29.97
CA GLY A 94 -7.90 9.11 30.39
C GLY A 94 -8.96 8.06 30.67
N SER A 95 -9.36 7.32 29.63
CA SER A 95 -10.26 6.17 29.75
C SER A 95 -9.93 5.10 28.73
N MET A 96 -10.06 3.84 29.14
CA MET A 96 -9.87 2.68 28.28
C MET A 96 -10.98 1.66 28.55
N THR A 97 -11.91 1.55 27.62
CA THR A 97 -13.14 0.74 27.78
C THR A 97 -13.31 -0.21 26.62
N TYR A 98 -13.84 -1.41 26.88
CA TYR A 98 -14.26 -2.35 25.86
C TYR A 98 -15.61 -2.93 26.25
N ARG A 99 -16.56 -2.88 25.33
CA ARG A 99 -17.92 -3.37 25.55
C ARG A 99 -18.08 -4.76 24.96
N ALA A 100 -18.72 -5.66 25.70
CA ALA A 100 -19.18 -6.94 25.13
C ALA A 100 -20.07 -6.66 23.89
N GLY A 101 -19.91 -7.46 22.84
CA GLY A 101 -20.58 -7.25 21.56
C GLY A 101 -19.84 -6.32 20.59
N ALA A 102 -18.71 -5.70 20.99
CA ALA A 102 -17.91 -4.89 20.07
C ALA A 102 -17.18 -5.75 19.03
N THR A 103 -17.17 -5.32 17.77
CA THR A 103 -16.44 -6.03 16.69
C THR A 103 -15.03 -5.50 16.47
N ALA A 104 -14.63 -4.43 17.17
CA ALA A 104 -13.31 -3.80 17.05
C ALA A 104 -12.93 -3.48 15.59
N GLY A 105 -13.87 -2.91 14.82
CA GLY A 105 -13.65 -2.53 13.42
C GLY A 105 -13.94 -3.65 12.41
N ASN A 106 -14.01 -4.91 12.85
CA ASN A 106 -14.37 -6.02 11.97
C ASN A 106 -15.85 -5.93 11.54
N GLY A 107 -16.12 -6.16 10.26
CA GLY A 107 -17.44 -6.01 9.67
C GLY A 107 -17.85 -4.56 9.35
N VAL A 108 -17.07 -3.55 9.76
CA VAL A 108 -17.31 -2.15 9.39
C VAL A 108 -17.27 -2.02 7.88
N ARG A 109 -18.32 -1.41 7.32
CA ARG A 109 -18.47 -1.19 5.88
C ARG A 109 -17.78 0.11 5.45
N VAL A 110 -16.88 0.00 4.47
CA VAL A 110 -16.06 1.08 3.95
C VAL A 110 -16.50 1.43 2.54
N ALA A 111 -16.89 2.68 2.28
CA ALA A 111 -17.34 3.17 0.98
C ALA A 111 -16.17 3.43 -0.01
N VAL A 112 -15.24 2.49 -0.10
CA VAL A 112 -14.00 2.64 -0.87
C VAL A 112 -14.25 2.82 -2.38
N ALA A 113 -13.47 3.70 -3.02
CA ALA A 113 -13.54 4.10 -4.43
C ALA A 113 -14.85 4.75 -4.88
N ASN A 114 -15.95 4.62 -4.13
CA ASN A 114 -17.28 5.13 -4.46
C ASN A 114 -17.92 5.77 -3.21
N GLU A 115 -17.93 7.10 -3.15
CA GLU A 115 -18.48 7.83 -1.99
C GLU A 115 -19.96 7.52 -1.72
N ASN A 116 -20.73 7.16 -2.75
CA ASN A 116 -22.14 6.76 -2.60
C ASN A 116 -22.32 5.30 -2.17
N GLY A 117 -21.24 4.60 -1.82
CA GLY A 117 -21.27 3.25 -1.26
C GLY A 117 -21.48 2.11 -2.27
N GLY A 118 -21.49 2.38 -3.58
CA GLY A 118 -21.73 1.36 -4.62
C GLY A 118 -20.67 0.24 -4.68
N ARG A 119 -19.50 0.44 -4.06
CA ARG A 119 -18.39 -0.52 -3.99
C ARG A 119 -18.02 -0.88 -2.55
N THR A 120 -18.94 -0.69 -1.61
CA THR A 120 -18.69 -0.92 -0.18
C THR A 120 -18.25 -2.35 0.12
N ILE A 121 -17.22 -2.51 0.95
CA ILE A 121 -16.75 -3.81 1.46
C ILE A 121 -16.61 -3.76 2.99
N PRO A 122 -16.78 -4.89 3.70
CA PRO A 122 -16.52 -4.96 5.14
C PRO A 122 -15.02 -5.15 5.43
N LEU A 123 -14.52 -4.48 6.47
CA LEU A 123 -13.17 -4.69 7.01
C LEU A 123 -13.08 -6.02 7.75
N PHE A 124 -11.91 -6.64 7.71
CA PHE A 124 -11.56 -7.74 8.60
C PHE A 124 -10.06 -7.84 8.83
N ASP A 125 -9.66 -8.45 9.94
CA ASP A 125 -8.25 -8.58 10.35
C ASP A 125 -7.36 -9.24 9.29
N GLY A 126 -7.93 -10.09 8.42
CA GLY A 126 -7.23 -10.82 7.36
C GLY A 126 -7.20 -10.12 6.01
N LEU A 127 -7.68 -8.88 5.89
CA LEU A 127 -7.78 -8.19 4.61
C LEU A 127 -6.39 -8.00 3.96
N THR A 128 -6.27 -8.42 2.71
CA THR A 128 -5.10 -8.26 1.83
C THR A 128 -5.46 -7.40 0.63
N ALA A 129 -4.49 -6.73 0.01
CA ALA A 129 -4.67 -5.94 -1.21
C ALA A 129 -5.35 -6.73 -2.33
N GLN A 130 -4.98 -8.00 -2.53
CA GLN A 130 -5.51 -8.88 -3.57
C GLN A 130 -6.99 -9.18 -3.37
N THR A 131 -7.34 -9.68 -2.19
CA THR A 131 -8.73 -9.95 -1.78
C THR A 131 -9.59 -8.69 -1.87
N ALA A 132 -9.10 -7.57 -1.36
CA ALA A 132 -9.80 -6.29 -1.43
C ALA A 132 -10.00 -5.82 -2.88
N HIS A 133 -8.99 -5.96 -3.75
CA HIS A 133 -9.11 -5.58 -5.15
C HIS A 133 -10.26 -6.32 -5.84
N VAL A 134 -10.36 -7.65 -5.64
CA VAL A 134 -11.48 -8.44 -6.17
C VAL A 134 -12.81 -7.93 -5.60
N MET A 135 -12.89 -7.69 -4.29
CA MET A 135 -14.12 -7.23 -3.64
C MET A 135 -14.59 -5.86 -4.13
N VAL A 136 -13.67 -4.94 -4.40
CA VAL A 136 -13.96 -3.55 -4.80
C VAL A 136 -14.21 -3.43 -6.30
N PHE A 137 -13.35 -4.03 -7.13
CA PHE A 137 -13.35 -3.79 -8.57
C PHE A 137 -14.16 -4.82 -9.36
N HIS A 138 -14.25 -6.07 -8.89
CA HIS A 138 -14.95 -7.16 -9.62
C HIS A 138 -16.41 -7.33 -9.17
N ARG A 139 -17.17 -6.23 -9.14
CA ARG A 139 -18.56 -6.18 -8.63
C ARG A 139 -19.55 -7.07 -9.38
N HIS A 140 -19.21 -7.52 -10.58
CA HIS A 140 -20.00 -8.48 -11.35
C HIS A 140 -20.00 -9.89 -10.73
N ARG A 141 -19.05 -10.23 -9.84
CA ARG A 141 -18.90 -11.56 -9.21
C ARG A 141 -19.79 -11.74 -7.99
N LYS A 142 -21.11 -11.54 -8.15
CA LYS A 142 -22.08 -11.45 -7.05
C LYS A 142 -22.00 -12.61 -6.04
N GLU A 143 -21.91 -13.84 -6.51
CA GLU A 143 -21.89 -15.03 -5.63
C GLU A 143 -20.62 -15.09 -4.78
N ALA A 144 -19.45 -14.86 -5.38
CA ALA A 144 -18.18 -14.85 -4.66
C ALA A 144 -18.16 -13.75 -3.58
N LEU A 145 -18.69 -12.56 -3.91
CA LEU A 145 -18.80 -11.44 -2.98
C LEU A 145 -19.78 -11.75 -1.84
N SER A 146 -20.94 -12.35 -2.14
CA SER A 146 -21.91 -12.74 -1.13
C SER A 146 -21.35 -13.75 -0.13
N ARG A 147 -20.63 -14.78 -0.61
CA ARG A 147 -19.96 -15.75 0.26
C ARG A 147 -18.92 -15.08 1.15
N ALA A 148 -18.05 -14.28 0.56
CA ALA A 148 -16.97 -13.62 1.29
C ALA A 148 -17.50 -12.65 2.35
N PHE A 149 -18.54 -11.88 2.04
CA PHE A 149 -19.16 -10.96 3.00
C PHE A 149 -19.86 -11.71 4.13
N GLY A 150 -20.53 -12.83 3.86
CA GLY A 150 -21.09 -13.69 4.90
C GLY A 150 -20.01 -14.26 5.83
N SER A 151 -18.88 -14.71 5.28
CA SER A 151 -17.74 -15.19 6.08
C SER A 151 -17.12 -14.08 6.94
N ILE A 152 -17.02 -12.85 6.41
CA ILE A 152 -16.52 -11.69 7.18
C ILE A 152 -17.51 -11.29 8.28
N GLU A 153 -18.81 -11.29 8.00
CA GLU A 153 -19.84 -11.00 9.01
C GLU A 153 -19.83 -12.07 10.12
N ALA A 154 -19.65 -13.35 9.77
CA ALA A 154 -19.47 -14.42 10.75
C ALA A 154 -18.20 -14.24 11.60
N TYR A 155 -17.09 -13.80 10.99
CA TYR A 155 -15.86 -13.47 11.72
C TYR A 155 -16.06 -12.28 12.67
N ALA A 156 -16.73 -11.22 12.23
CA ALA A 156 -17.07 -10.08 13.09
C ALA A 156 -17.95 -10.50 14.27
N ALA A 157 -18.91 -11.40 14.06
CA ALA A 157 -19.73 -11.96 15.13
C ALA A 157 -18.92 -12.81 16.13
N GLN A 158 -17.89 -13.53 15.67
CA GLN A 158 -16.96 -14.22 16.57
C GLN A 158 -16.20 -13.23 17.46
N ILE A 159 -15.71 -12.12 16.89
CA ILE A 159 -15.06 -11.07 17.69
C ILE A 159 -16.03 -10.46 18.70
N ALA A 160 -17.28 -10.18 18.29
CA ALA A 160 -18.31 -9.64 19.17
C ALA A 160 -18.72 -10.58 20.31
N ALA A 161 -18.57 -11.89 20.12
CA ALA A 161 -18.89 -12.89 21.14
C ALA A 161 -17.83 -12.99 22.24
N GLU A 162 -16.62 -12.46 22.01
CA GLU A 162 -15.58 -12.41 23.03
C GLU A 162 -16.03 -11.49 24.19
N PRO A 163 -15.92 -11.95 25.45
CA PRO A 163 -16.41 -11.19 26.60
C PRO A 163 -15.58 -9.94 26.91
N ARG A 164 -14.33 -9.90 26.41
CA ARG A 164 -13.35 -8.85 26.70
C ARG A 164 -12.55 -8.48 25.47
N GLY A 165 -12.09 -7.22 25.45
CA GLY A 165 -11.09 -6.74 24.51
C GLY A 165 -9.72 -7.30 24.86
N ARG A 166 -8.74 -7.13 23.96
CA ARG A 166 -7.37 -7.62 24.15
C ARG A 166 -6.38 -6.47 24.13
N VAL A 167 -5.46 -6.48 25.08
CA VAL A 167 -4.16 -5.81 25.01
C VAL A 167 -3.09 -6.88 24.97
N GLY A 168 -2.30 -6.91 23.91
CA GLY A 168 -1.33 -7.96 23.66
C GLY A 168 -0.15 -7.98 24.63
N GLU A 169 0.62 -9.05 24.57
CA GLU A 169 1.85 -9.22 25.34
C GLU A 169 2.85 -8.11 25.01
N GLY A 170 3.45 -7.50 26.04
CA GLY A 170 4.46 -6.46 25.90
C GLY A 170 3.97 -5.17 25.24
N ALA A 171 2.67 -5.01 25.01
CA ALA A 171 2.12 -3.80 24.42
C ALA A 171 2.29 -2.59 25.36
N VAL A 172 2.55 -1.42 24.79
CA VAL A 172 2.74 -0.16 25.52
C VAL A 172 1.64 0.80 25.12
N VAL A 173 0.82 1.22 26.08
CA VAL A 173 -0.20 2.27 25.91
C VAL A 173 0.09 3.39 26.90
N LYS A 174 0.42 4.57 26.40
CA LYS A 174 0.88 5.69 27.25
C LYS A 174 0.31 7.03 26.83
N GLY A 175 -0.08 7.87 27.80
CA GLY A 175 -0.43 9.27 27.57
C GLY A 175 -1.63 9.44 26.65
N CYS A 176 -2.59 8.52 26.70
CA CYS A 176 -3.72 8.48 25.78
C CYS A 176 -4.97 9.16 26.35
N GLY A 177 -5.77 9.79 25.49
CA GLY A 177 -7.03 10.42 25.87
C GLY A 177 -8.13 9.39 26.13
N ARG A 178 -8.75 8.88 25.07
CA ARG A 178 -9.83 7.89 25.14
C ARG A 178 -9.59 6.73 24.18
N ILE A 179 -9.68 5.52 24.70
CA ILE A 179 -9.65 4.27 23.93
C ILE A 179 -10.95 3.52 24.21
N ALA A 180 -11.74 3.27 23.16
CA ALA A 180 -13.05 2.63 23.28
C ALA A 180 -13.24 1.54 22.23
N ASP A 181 -13.49 0.30 22.68
CA ASP A 181 -13.74 -0.85 21.79
C ASP A 181 -12.57 -1.11 20.82
N VAL A 182 -11.34 -1.03 21.32
CA VAL A 182 -10.13 -1.23 20.52
C VAL A 182 -9.39 -2.48 20.96
N ARG A 183 -9.02 -3.37 20.02
CA ARG A 183 -8.12 -4.49 20.29
C ARG A 183 -6.68 -4.09 19.93
N ILE A 184 -5.73 -4.33 20.83
CA ILE A 184 -4.32 -3.96 20.69
C ILE A 184 -3.48 -5.24 20.67
N GLY A 185 -2.72 -5.46 19.61
CA GLY A 185 -1.89 -6.64 19.39
C GLY A 185 -0.60 -6.67 20.20
N ASP A 186 0.14 -7.76 20.07
CA ASP A 186 1.37 -8.01 20.82
C ASP A 186 2.49 -7.04 20.39
N GLY A 187 3.20 -6.48 21.36
CA GLY A 187 4.29 -5.52 21.12
C GLY A 187 3.88 -4.18 20.51
N ALA A 188 2.57 -3.90 20.38
CA ALA A 188 2.09 -2.64 19.82
C ALA A 188 2.48 -1.44 20.71
N THR A 189 2.76 -0.30 20.09
CA THR A 189 3.00 0.97 20.81
C THR A 189 1.91 1.98 20.49
N VAL A 190 1.19 2.43 21.51
CA VAL A 190 0.15 3.46 21.42
C VAL A 190 0.50 4.58 22.38
N CYS A 191 1.11 5.65 21.87
CA CYS A 191 1.69 6.73 22.66
C CYS A 191 1.12 8.09 22.24
N GLY A 192 0.37 8.73 23.13
CA GLY A 192 -0.15 10.09 22.90
C GLY A 192 -1.39 10.16 22.01
N ALA A 193 -2.06 9.03 21.73
CA ALA A 193 -3.29 9.02 20.94
C ALA A 193 -4.39 9.81 21.65
N ALA A 194 -5.06 10.71 20.94
CA ALA A 194 -6.14 11.51 21.50
C ALA A 194 -7.44 10.69 21.62
N LEU A 195 -7.77 9.94 20.57
CA LEU A 195 -8.96 9.11 20.50
C LEU A 195 -8.75 7.90 19.59
N LEU A 196 -9.02 6.70 20.10
CA LEU A 196 -9.15 5.49 19.30
C LEU A 196 -10.50 4.85 19.61
N GLN A 197 -11.31 4.60 18.57
CA GLN A 197 -12.66 4.05 18.75
C GLN A 197 -12.97 2.96 17.72
N GLY A 198 -13.46 1.81 18.19
CA GLY A 198 -14.04 0.76 17.35
C GLY A 198 -13.04 0.15 16.37
N GLY A 199 -11.83 -0.20 16.80
CA GLY A 199 -10.78 -0.62 15.86
C GLY A 199 -9.87 -1.73 16.35
N THR A 200 -9.04 -2.24 15.45
CA THR A 200 -8.04 -3.26 15.76
C THR A 200 -6.66 -2.78 15.33
N ILE A 201 -5.69 -2.84 16.25
CA ILE A 201 -4.27 -2.62 15.99
C ILE A 201 -3.61 -3.99 15.97
N LEU A 202 -3.49 -4.59 14.79
CA LEU A 202 -2.75 -5.84 14.64
C LEU A 202 -1.25 -5.54 14.78
N SER A 203 -0.56 -6.33 15.58
CA SER A 203 0.85 -6.14 15.87
C SER A 203 1.49 -7.48 16.19
N ARG A 204 2.77 -7.60 15.87
CA ARG A 204 3.62 -8.74 16.23
C ARG A 204 4.98 -8.24 16.68
N PRO A 205 5.74 -9.00 17.50
CA PRO A 205 7.08 -8.60 17.92
C PRO A 205 8.06 -8.32 16.77
N ASP A 206 7.93 -9.02 15.64
CA ASP A 206 8.74 -8.85 14.42
C ASP A 206 8.28 -7.71 13.50
N ALA A 207 7.05 -7.23 13.70
CA ALA A 207 6.43 -6.16 12.92
C ALA A 207 5.49 -5.34 13.83
N PRO A 208 6.04 -4.57 14.80
CA PRO A 208 5.23 -3.84 15.76
C PRO A 208 4.48 -2.70 15.07
N ALA A 209 3.19 -2.56 15.37
CA ALA A 209 2.42 -1.41 14.92
C ALA A 209 2.56 -0.23 15.90
N GLU A 210 2.53 0.99 15.35
CA GLU A 210 2.72 2.22 16.10
C GLU A 210 1.56 3.20 15.88
N VAL A 211 1.03 3.72 17.00
CA VAL A 211 0.09 4.84 17.04
C VAL A 211 0.70 5.96 17.87
N GLY A 212 0.94 7.11 17.26
CA GLY A 212 1.66 8.23 17.82
C GLY A 212 0.79 9.38 18.36
N VAL A 213 1.46 10.48 18.66
CA VAL A 213 0.89 11.65 19.34
C VAL A 213 -0.19 12.32 18.49
N GLY A 214 -1.29 12.71 19.12
CA GLY A 214 -2.37 13.50 18.51
C GLY A 214 -3.27 12.71 17.56
N VAL A 215 -3.01 11.41 17.38
CA VAL A 215 -3.79 10.56 16.48
C VAL A 215 -5.25 10.44 16.93
N MET A 216 -6.14 10.51 15.95
CA MET A 216 -7.57 10.23 16.09
C MET A 216 -8.00 9.18 15.06
N ALA A 217 -8.51 8.03 15.51
CA ALA A 217 -8.93 6.94 14.64
C ALA A 217 -10.31 6.40 15.04
N ARG A 218 -11.18 6.19 14.05
CA ARG A 218 -12.53 5.63 14.22
C ARG A 218 -12.76 4.49 13.23
N ASP A 219 -13.31 3.38 13.70
CA ASP A 219 -13.77 2.27 12.87
C ASP A 219 -12.67 1.78 11.91
N PHE A 220 -11.57 1.28 12.46
CA PHE A 220 -10.33 1.07 11.71
C PHE A 220 -9.68 -0.29 11.96
N ILE A 221 -8.84 -0.73 11.03
CA ILE A 221 -7.91 -1.85 11.24
C ILE A 221 -6.51 -1.42 10.78
N LEU A 222 -5.53 -1.50 11.66
CA LEU A 222 -4.11 -1.38 11.33
C LEU A 222 -3.51 -2.79 11.24
N ALA A 223 -2.77 -3.06 10.17
CA ALA A 223 -2.00 -4.28 9.98
C ALA A 223 -0.65 -4.21 10.74
N PRO A 224 0.05 -5.35 10.94
CA PRO A 224 1.37 -5.35 11.57
C PRO A 224 2.37 -4.43 10.84
N GLY A 225 3.20 -3.72 11.61
CA GLY A 225 4.17 -2.76 11.06
C GLY A 225 3.56 -1.49 10.44
N ALA A 226 2.26 -1.23 10.63
CA ALA A 226 1.66 0.06 10.25
C ALA A 226 2.04 1.15 11.25
N HIS A 227 2.31 2.37 10.76
CA HIS A 227 2.60 3.54 11.58
C HIS A 227 1.56 4.63 11.30
N MET A 228 0.83 5.02 12.34
CA MET A 228 -0.10 6.15 12.30
C MET A 228 0.36 7.17 13.34
N VAL A 229 0.90 8.31 12.92
CA VAL A 229 1.60 9.24 13.81
C VAL A 229 1.28 10.71 13.47
N ASP A 230 1.89 11.64 14.21
CA ASP A 230 1.95 13.08 13.89
C ASP A 230 0.58 13.73 13.60
N GLY A 231 -0.40 13.50 14.48
CA GLY A 231 -1.71 14.13 14.40
C GLY A 231 -2.57 13.69 13.21
N SER A 232 -2.28 12.54 12.61
CA SER A 232 -3.11 11.98 11.54
C SER A 232 -4.52 11.58 12.01
N PHE A 233 -5.46 11.60 11.08
CA PHE A 233 -6.86 11.25 11.33
C PHE A 233 -7.35 10.21 10.33
N ILE A 234 -7.98 9.14 10.82
CA ILE A 234 -8.67 8.16 9.96
C ILE A 234 -10.07 7.81 10.46
N GLU A 235 -10.98 7.54 9.53
CA GLU A 235 -12.33 7.04 9.81
C GLU A 235 -12.76 6.00 8.77
N ARG A 236 -13.20 4.81 9.21
CA ARG A 236 -13.57 3.69 8.30
C ARG A 236 -12.42 3.31 7.38
N CYS A 237 -11.27 2.98 7.95
CA CYS A 237 -10.04 2.76 7.18
C CYS A 237 -9.33 1.44 7.50
N PHE A 238 -8.71 0.85 6.48
CA PHE A 238 -7.68 -0.18 6.63
C PHE A 238 -6.31 0.43 6.34
N VAL A 239 -5.32 0.15 7.19
CA VAL A 239 -3.92 0.58 7.00
C VAL A 239 -3.01 -0.64 7.00
N GLY A 240 -2.37 -0.92 5.86
CA GLY A 240 -1.62 -2.13 5.58
C GLY A 240 -0.19 -2.15 6.13
N GLU A 241 0.51 -3.25 5.91
CA GLU A 241 1.83 -3.49 6.50
C GLU A 241 2.88 -2.50 5.99
N GLY A 242 3.68 -1.92 6.88
CA GLY A 242 4.70 -0.92 6.53
C GLY A 242 4.13 0.40 6.01
N CYS A 243 2.80 0.57 6.01
CA CYS A 243 2.15 1.80 5.60
C CYS A 243 2.34 2.87 6.68
N VAL A 244 2.57 4.12 6.24
CA VAL A 244 2.75 5.27 7.12
C VAL A 244 1.70 6.33 6.83
N VAL A 245 0.95 6.72 7.86
CA VAL A 245 -0.01 7.83 7.82
C VAL A 245 0.44 8.86 8.87
N GLU A 246 0.90 10.01 8.42
CA GLU A 246 1.59 10.99 9.26
C GLU A 246 1.28 12.45 8.90
N GLN A 247 1.85 13.36 9.69
CA GLN A 247 1.90 14.80 9.44
C GLN A 247 0.54 15.39 9.04
N GLY A 248 -0.47 15.08 9.84
CA GLY A 248 -1.84 15.58 9.69
C GLY A 248 -2.60 15.06 8.46
N PHE A 249 -2.18 13.95 7.84
CA PHE A 249 -2.95 13.34 6.76
C PHE A 249 -4.34 12.88 7.27
N THR A 250 -5.37 13.13 6.47
CA THR A 250 -6.75 12.74 6.76
C THR A 250 -7.23 11.68 5.77
N ALA A 251 -7.84 10.59 6.28
CA ALA A 251 -8.41 9.55 5.43
C ALA A 251 -9.81 9.12 5.90
N ILE A 252 -10.78 9.11 5.00
CA ILE A 252 -12.14 8.65 5.28
C ILE A 252 -12.56 7.63 4.23
N ASP A 253 -13.07 6.48 4.66
CA ASP A 253 -13.51 5.39 3.78
C ASP A 253 -12.40 4.84 2.86
N CYS A 254 -11.18 4.69 3.39
CA CYS A 254 -9.99 4.35 2.61
C CYS A 254 -9.42 2.96 2.92
N LEU A 255 -8.91 2.29 1.89
CA LEU A 255 -8.08 1.10 2.03
C LEU A 255 -6.66 1.45 1.60
N LEU A 256 -5.74 1.58 2.56
CA LEU A 256 -4.36 1.97 2.36
C LEU A 256 -3.47 0.73 2.54
N PHE A 257 -2.90 0.20 1.46
CA PHE A 257 -2.18 -1.08 1.48
C PHE A 257 -0.66 -0.93 1.64
N ALA A 258 0.05 -2.07 1.60
CA ALA A 258 1.44 -2.20 1.99
C ALA A 258 2.40 -1.10 1.50
N ASN A 259 3.26 -0.63 2.39
CA ASN A 259 4.28 0.40 2.09
C ASN A 259 3.73 1.70 1.48
N GLY A 260 2.43 1.97 1.63
CA GLY A 260 1.87 3.28 1.29
C GLY A 260 2.44 4.37 2.20
N MET A 261 2.53 5.59 1.68
CA MET A 261 2.93 6.72 2.52
C MET A 261 2.09 7.96 2.27
N PHE A 262 1.47 8.43 3.34
CA PHE A 262 0.43 9.44 3.32
C PHE A 262 0.76 10.52 4.34
N ALA A 263 1.09 11.71 3.85
CA ALA A 263 1.46 12.87 4.65
C ALA A 263 0.86 14.15 4.05
N LYS A 264 0.37 15.06 4.90
CA LYS A 264 -0.03 16.45 4.53
C LYS A 264 -1.14 16.58 3.48
N GLY A 265 -1.92 15.54 3.23
CA GLY A 265 -2.98 15.50 2.23
C GLY A 265 -4.28 14.89 2.77
N GLU A 266 -5.25 14.75 1.88
CA GLU A 266 -6.59 14.22 2.18
C GLU A 266 -6.97 13.12 1.18
N ALA A 267 -7.53 12.03 1.69
CA ALA A 267 -8.11 10.94 0.91
C ALA A 267 -9.53 10.61 1.38
N VAL A 268 -10.49 10.60 0.44
CA VAL A 268 -11.88 10.22 0.71
C VAL A 268 -12.31 9.15 -0.27
N SER A 269 -12.75 7.99 0.23
CA SER A 269 -13.16 6.86 -0.59
C SER A 269 -12.06 6.42 -1.57
N VAL A 270 -10.86 6.12 -1.07
CA VAL A 270 -9.69 5.77 -1.90
C VAL A 270 -9.27 4.31 -1.68
N PHE A 271 -9.12 3.57 -2.77
CA PHE A 271 -8.38 2.31 -2.78
C PHE A 271 -6.92 2.63 -3.15
N ALA A 272 -6.01 2.62 -2.18
CA ALA A 272 -4.60 2.84 -2.41
C ALA A 272 -3.85 1.51 -2.28
N ALA A 273 -3.58 0.88 -3.42
CA ALA A 273 -2.77 -0.33 -3.51
C ALA A 273 -1.33 -0.08 -3.03
N PRO A 274 -0.51 -1.13 -2.88
CA PRO A 274 0.84 -1.01 -2.34
C PRO A 274 1.69 0.08 -3.00
N HIS A 275 2.59 0.68 -2.21
CA HIS A 275 3.51 1.75 -2.62
C HIS A 275 2.84 3.03 -3.17
N THR A 276 1.55 3.23 -2.90
CA THR A 276 0.90 4.52 -3.20
C THR A 276 1.43 5.60 -2.25
N ALA A 277 1.84 6.73 -2.81
CA ALA A 277 2.54 7.79 -2.12
C ALA A 277 1.88 9.15 -2.34
N SER A 278 1.65 9.87 -1.24
CA SER A 278 1.14 11.23 -1.19
C SER A 278 1.82 11.95 -0.04
N HIS A 279 2.98 12.58 -0.28
CA HIS A 279 3.84 13.13 0.77
C HIS A 279 3.76 14.65 0.93
N HIS A 280 3.29 15.35 -0.10
CA HIS A 280 3.35 16.80 -0.17
C HIS A 280 1.98 17.43 0.05
N LYS A 281 1.97 18.59 0.70
CA LYS A 281 0.78 19.41 0.89
C LYS A 281 0.32 20.02 -0.45
N SER A 282 -0.95 20.22 -0.78
CA SER A 282 -2.21 19.76 -0.19
C SER A 282 -2.90 18.83 -1.20
N SER A 283 -2.45 17.59 -1.35
CA SER A 283 -3.11 16.66 -2.29
C SER A 283 -4.51 16.28 -1.82
N LEU A 284 -5.45 16.13 -2.76
CA LEU A 284 -6.82 15.67 -2.52
C LEU A 284 -7.15 14.54 -3.50
N SER A 285 -7.37 13.34 -2.95
CA SER A 285 -7.76 12.15 -3.72
C SER A 285 -9.16 11.71 -3.31
N ILE A 286 -10.11 11.76 -4.24
CA ILE A 286 -11.51 11.39 -3.98
C ILE A 286 -11.97 10.31 -4.96
N ALA A 287 -12.66 9.30 -4.44
CA ALA A 287 -13.36 8.26 -5.21
C ALA A 287 -12.48 7.62 -6.30
N CYS A 288 -11.30 7.14 -5.91
CA CYS A 288 -10.33 6.62 -6.88
C CYS A 288 -9.65 5.32 -6.45
N GLY A 289 -9.19 4.56 -7.45
CA GLY A 289 -8.25 3.46 -7.31
C GLY A 289 -6.86 3.89 -7.74
N LEU A 290 -5.87 3.69 -6.87
CA LEU A 290 -4.48 4.06 -7.07
C LEU A 290 -3.61 2.82 -6.87
N SER A 291 -2.61 2.62 -7.72
CA SER A 291 -1.67 1.52 -7.57
C SER A 291 -0.25 1.99 -7.79
N PHE A 292 0.64 1.84 -6.81
CA PHE A 292 2.02 2.33 -6.86
C PHE A 292 2.11 3.81 -7.28
N ALA A 293 1.04 4.58 -7.04
CA ALA A 293 0.88 5.90 -7.62
C ALA A 293 1.62 6.94 -6.79
N ASN A 294 2.12 7.99 -7.44
CA ASN A 294 2.69 9.14 -6.75
C ASN A 294 1.81 10.37 -6.98
N ILE A 295 1.29 10.95 -5.90
CA ILE A 295 0.42 12.12 -5.93
C ILE A 295 1.24 13.36 -5.58
N GLY A 296 1.51 14.19 -6.59
CA GLY A 296 2.24 15.44 -6.44
C GLY A 296 1.48 16.48 -5.61
N SER A 297 2.22 17.46 -5.08
CA SER A 297 1.67 18.56 -4.29
C SER A 297 0.52 19.27 -5.01
N GLY A 298 -0.59 19.50 -4.30
CA GLY A 298 -1.73 20.25 -4.85
C GLY A 298 -2.51 19.50 -5.95
N SER A 299 -2.20 18.23 -6.21
CA SER A 299 -3.00 17.41 -7.13
C SER A 299 -4.40 17.19 -6.57
N ASN A 300 -5.41 17.28 -7.44
CA ASN A 300 -6.82 17.17 -7.08
C ASN A 300 -7.55 16.22 -8.03
N MET A 301 -8.16 15.18 -7.47
CA MET A 301 -9.07 14.28 -8.18
C MET A 301 -10.49 14.57 -7.73
N SER A 302 -11.29 15.17 -8.62
CA SER A 302 -12.68 15.54 -8.34
C SER A 302 -13.64 14.57 -9.01
N ASN A 303 -14.62 14.09 -8.25
CA ASN A 303 -15.66 13.19 -8.75
C ASN A 303 -17.04 13.82 -8.94
N HIS A 304 -17.15 15.11 -8.67
CA HIS A 304 -18.41 15.83 -8.76
C HIS A 304 -18.55 16.52 -10.12
N ALA A 305 -19.48 16.05 -10.95
CA ALA A 305 -19.81 16.68 -12.24
C ALA A 305 -21.06 17.59 -12.16
N TYR A 306 -21.55 17.90 -10.95
CA TYR A 306 -22.65 18.84 -10.67
C TYR A 306 -24.00 18.51 -11.30
N LYS A 307 -24.25 17.23 -11.63
CA LYS A 307 -25.52 16.76 -12.21
C LYS A 307 -26.24 15.76 -11.33
N LEU A 308 -25.57 14.67 -10.96
CA LEU A 308 -26.14 13.55 -10.20
C LEU A 308 -25.39 13.29 -8.88
N GLY A 309 -24.67 14.29 -8.36
CA GLY A 309 -23.81 14.16 -7.18
C GLY A 309 -22.46 13.49 -7.46
N ALA A 310 -21.84 12.98 -6.39
CA ALA A 310 -20.50 12.40 -6.35
C ALA A 310 -20.47 10.93 -6.86
N VAL A 311 -20.86 10.72 -8.13
CA VAL A 311 -21.03 9.37 -8.71
C VAL A 311 -19.85 8.87 -9.54
N HIS A 312 -18.94 9.76 -9.93
CA HIS A 312 -17.85 9.41 -10.84
C HIS A 312 -16.65 8.83 -10.08
N GLN A 313 -15.79 8.08 -10.79
CA GLN A 313 -14.65 7.40 -10.19
C GLN A 313 -13.44 7.51 -11.11
N SER A 314 -12.25 7.56 -10.54
CA SER A 314 -11.00 7.54 -11.30
C SER A 314 -10.17 6.30 -11.01
N VAL A 315 -9.42 5.82 -11.98
CA VAL A 315 -8.46 4.72 -11.81
C VAL A 315 -7.11 5.14 -12.35
N ALA A 316 -6.08 5.03 -11.52
CA ALA A 316 -4.69 5.15 -11.91
C ALA A 316 -4.01 3.79 -11.70
N GLU A 317 -3.69 3.13 -12.81
CA GLU A 317 -3.00 1.84 -12.79
C GLU A 317 -1.57 1.97 -12.24
N ARG A 318 -0.88 0.82 -12.08
CA ARG A 318 0.44 0.72 -11.46
C ARG A 318 1.39 1.81 -11.90
N GLY A 319 1.95 2.58 -10.98
CA GLY A 319 3.08 3.47 -11.22
C GLY A 319 2.72 4.82 -11.85
N CYS A 320 1.43 5.16 -11.93
CA CYS A 320 1.01 6.48 -12.39
C CYS A 320 1.55 7.60 -11.49
N LYS A 321 1.89 8.74 -12.09
CA LYS A 321 2.41 9.92 -11.39
C LYS A 321 1.60 11.15 -11.74
N PHE A 322 1.14 11.84 -10.73
CA PHE A 322 0.48 13.13 -10.87
C PHE A 322 1.50 14.22 -10.53
N GLY A 323 1.83 15.05 -11.52
CA GLY A 323 2.69 16.21 -11.30
C GLY A 323 2.01 17.22 -10.36
N SER A 324 2.80 18.15 -9.82
CA SER A 324 2.26 19.21 -8.97
C SER A 324 1.11 19.97 -9.65
N ASN A 325 0.05 20.27 -8.89
CA ASN A 325 -1.16 20.95 -9.35
C ASN A 325 -1.89 20.24 -10.51
N SER A 326 -1.78 18.92 -10.61
CA SER A 326 -2.59 18.18 -11.59
C SER A 326 -4.05 18.15 -11.15
N TYR A 327 -4.96 18.48 -12.06
CA TYR A 327 -6.40 18.41 -11.82
C TYR A 327 -7.03 17.34 -12.72
N VAL A 328 -7.83 16.45 -12.13
CA VAL A 328 -8.57 15.42 -12.87
C VAL A 328 -10.05 15.46 -12.51
N GLN A 329 -10.88 15.67 -13.54
CA GLN A 329 -12.32 15.48 -13.44
C GLN A 329 -12.69 14.04 -13.79
N ALA A 330 -13.16 13.28 -12.81
CA ALA A 330 -13.67 11.93 -13.02
C ALA A 330 -14.97 11.95 -13.88
N PRO A 331 -15.27 10.88 -14.64
CA PRO A 331 -14.51 9.62 -14.68
C PRO A 331 -13.21 9.75 -15.46
N ALA A 332 -12.18 9.03 -15.03
CA ALA A 332 -10.90 8.96 -15.74
C ALA A 332 -10.22 7.61 -15.51
N HIS A 333 -9.51 7.09 -16.50
CA HIS A 333 -8.75 5.83 -16.36
C HIS A 333 -7.39 5.98 -17.02
N PHE A 334 -6.33 5.95 -16.21
CA PHE A 334 -4.95 6.13 -16.66
C PHE A 334 -4.23 4.80 -16.76
N GLY A 335 -3.55 4.57 -17.88
CA GLY A 335 -2.74 3.37 -18.11
C GLY A 335 -1.49 3.35 -17.24
N ALA A 336 -1.02 2.15 -16.90
CA ALA A 336 0.12 1.94 -16.01
C ALA A 336 1.34 2.79 -16.38
N TYR A 337 2.07 3.28 -15.38
CA TYR A 337 3.27 4.10 -15.50
C TYR A 337 3.07 5.39 -16.31
N SER A 338 1.86 5.94 -16.36
CA SER A 338 1.63 7.22 -17.04
C SER A 338 1.93 8.42 -16.14
N MET A 339 2.47 9.49 -16.72
CA MET A 339 2.59 10.79 -16.07
C MET A 339 1.39 11.65 -16.44
N ILE A 340 0.77 12.30 -15.46
CA ILE A 340 -0.37 13.19 -15.60
C ILE A 340 0.05 14.57 -15.11
N THR A 341 -0.06 15.59 -15.94
CA THR A 341 0.32 16.97 -15.61
C THR A 341 -0.64 17.99 -16.20
N GLY A 342 -1.03 18.98 -15.41
CA GLY A 342 -1.98 20.02 -15.84
C GLY A 342 -3.42 19.65 -15.53
N GLU A 343 -4.37 20.32 -16.20
CA GLU A 343 -5.79 20.18 -15.90
C GLU A 343 -6.56 19.38 -16.95
N HIS A 344 -7.18 18.27 -16.53
CA HIS A 344 -7.91 17.36 -17.40
C HIS A 344 -9.38 17.28 -17.00
N ARG A 345 -10.21 18.03 -17.74
CA ARG A 345 -11.68 18.10 -17.53
C ARG A 345 -12.50 17.23 -18.47
N ASN A 346 -11.86 16.66 -19.47
CA ASN A 346 -12.50 15.96 -20.57
C ASN A 346 -12.62 14.44 -20.36
N HIS A 347 -12.54 13.97 -19.11
CA HIS A 347 -12.72 12.57 -18.74
C HIS A 347 -11.78 11.61 -19.50
N PRO A 348 -10.45 11.77 -19.36
CA PRO A 348 -9.48 11.01 -20.16
C PRO A 348 -9.54 9.50 -19.84
N ASP A 349 -9.54 8.69 -20.89
CA ASP A 349 -9.43 7.24 -20.81
C ASP A 349 -8.22 6.76 -21.63
N THR A 350 -7.09 6.60 -20.94
CA THR A 350 -5.79 6.28 -21.54
C THR A 350 -5.29 4.89 -21.16
N HIS A 351 -6.15 4.06 -20.53
CA HIS A 351 -5.73 2.77 -19.96
C HIS A 351 -5.01 1.87 -20.98
N ALA A 352 -5.50 1.81 -22.22
CA ALA A 352 -4.95 0.97 -23.27
C ALA A 352 -3.54 1.39 -23.73
N LEU A 353 -3.07 2.57 -23.36
CA LEU A 353 -1.76 3.13 -23.75
C LEU A 353 -0.88 3.35 -22.51
N PRO A 354 -0.26 2.30 -21.94
CA PRO A 354 0.60 2.43 -20.76
C PRO A 354 1.86 3.24 -21.08
N PHE A 355 2.54 3.74 -20.05
CA PHE A 355 3.76 4.54 -20.14
C PHE A 355 3.59 5.86 -20.91
N SER A 356 2.40 6.44 -20.86
CA SER A 356 2.10 7.68 -21.60
C SER A 356 2.38 8.93 -20.76
N TYR A 357 2.62 10.06 -21.41
CA TYR A 357 2.45 11.36 -20.77
C TYR A 357 1.10 11.94 -21.20
N LEU A 358 0.30 12.36 -20.23
CA LEU A 358 -0.90 13.15 -20.42
C LEU A 358 -0.61 14.56 -19.93
N MET A 359 -0.63 15.52 -20.84
CA MET A 359 -0.27 16.91 -20.58
C MET A 359 -1.41 17.83 -21.03
N GLU A 360 -1.59 18.95 -20.35
CA GLU A 360 -2.50 19.99 -20.79
C GLU A 360 -1.74 20.96 -21.72
N GLU A 361 -2.25 21.14 -22.94
CA GLU A 361 -1.76 22.14 -23.89
C GLU A 361 -2.94 22.96 -24.42
N GLY A 362 -3.01 24.24 -24.08
CA GLY A 362 -4.06 25.14 -24.55
C GLY A 362 -5.47 24.69 -24.13
N GLY A 363 -5.62 24.14 -22.93
CA GLY A 363 -6.88 23.58 -22.43
C GLY A 363 -7.27 22.23 -23.01
N GLN A 364 -6.40 21.58 -23.81
CA GLN A 364 -6.63 20.24 -24.36
C GLN A 364 -5.74 19.20 -23.68
N SER A 365 -6.29 18.02 -23.43
CA SER A 365 -5.51 16.87 -22.95
C SER A 365 -4.74 16.22 -24.11
N MET A 366 -3.43 16.45 -24.14
CA MET A 366 -2.49 15.90 -25.10
C MET A 366 -1.85 14.63 -24.57
N LEU A 367 -1.95 13.55 -25.34
CA LEU A 367 -1.39 12.25 -24.99
C LEU A 367 -0.15 11.96 -25.84
N ILE A 368 0.95 11.61 -25.18
CA ILE A 368 2.20 11.17 -25.79
C ILE A 368 2.43 9.71 -25.39
N PRO A 369 2.05 8.75 -26.26
CA PRO A 369 2.14 7.33 -25.95
C PRO A 369 3.57 6.86 -25.75
N ALA A 370 3.75 5.90 -24.84
CA ALA A 370 5.00 5.17 -24.59
C ALA A 370 6.22 6.01 -24.17
N VAL A 371 6.09 7.34 -24.08
CA VAL A 371 7.24 8.23 -23.85
C VAL A 371 7.86 8.04 -22.47
N ASN A 372 7.13 7.48 -21.51
CA ASN A 372 7.63 7.21 -20.17
C ASN A 372 8.39 5.87 -20.06
N LEU A 373 8.44 5.07 -21.13
CA LEU A 373 9.26 3.86 -21.17
C LEU A 373 10.74 4.23 -21.10
N PHE A 374 11.46 3.51 -20.24
CA PHE A 374 12.90 3.67 -20.04
C PHE A 374 13.33 5.13 -19.80
N ARG A 375 12.53 5.87 -19.03
CA ARG A 375 12.89 7.19 -18.51
C ARG A 375 13.58 7.07 -17.16
N THR A 376 14.50 7.98 -16.89
CA THR A 376 15.29 8.03 -15.65
C THR A 376 14.38 7.98 -14.43
N GLY A 377 13.36 8.85 -14.38
CA GLY A 377 12.40 8.92 -13.28
C GLY A 377 11.55 7.66 -13.09
N THR A 378 11.23 6.93 -14.16
CA THR A 378 10.41 5.71 -14.11
C THR A 378 11.22 4.50 -13.66
N LEU A 379 12.40 4.31 -14.23
CA LEU A 379 13.33 3.25 -13.81
C LEU A 379 13.80 3.45 -12.37
N ARG A 380 14.02 4.70 -11.95
CA ARG A 380 14.37 5.03 -10.56
C ARG A 380 13.28 4.59 -9.59
N ASP A 381 12.02 4.87 -9.91
CA ASP A 381 10.93 4.57 -8.99
C ASP A 381 10.65 3.06 -8.94
N ALA A 382 10.74 2.36 -10.07
CA ALA A 382 10.69 0.89 -10.12
C ALA A 382 11.76 0.24 -9.22
N ARG A 383 13.00 0.75 -9.21
CA ARG A 383 14.08 0.25 -8.35
C ARG A 383 13.91 0.63 -6.87
N LYS A 384 13.24 1.75 -6.59
CA LYS A 384 13.04 2.24 -5.21
C LYS A 384 12.05 1.39 -4.43
N TRP A 385 11.00 0.87 -5.07
CA TRP A 385 9.95 0.13 -4.35
C TRP A 385 10.47 -1.08 -3.55
N PRO A 386 11.24 -2.03 -4.13
CA PRO A 386 11.78 -3.15 -3.34
C PRO A 386 12.74 -2.68 -2.24
N GLN A 387 13.51 -1.60 -2.47
CA GLN A 387 14.41 -1.02 -1.47
C GLN A 387 13.68 -0.30 -0.32
N ARG A 388 12.41 0.05 -0.53
CA ARG A 388 11.54 0.74 0.43
C ARG A 388 10.49 -0.19 1.04
N ASP A 389 10.54 -1.48 0.74
CA ASP A 389 9.66 -2.45 1.38
C ASP A 389 10.10 -2.62 2.84
N ARG A 390 9.27 -2.16 3.77
CA ARG A 390 9.57 -2.15 5.22
C ARG A 390 9.02 -3.38 5.93
N ARG A 391 8.40 -4.30 5.20
CA ARG A 391 7.71 -5.45 5.78
C ARG A 391 8.70 -6.56 6.13
N SER A 392 8.35 -7.35 7.13
CA SER A 392 9.09 -8.58 7.46
C SER A 392 9.06 -9.54 6.26
N ALA A 393 10.24 -9.98 5.80
CA ALA A 393 10.37 -10.85 4.63
C ALA A 393 9.67 -12.22 4.79
N ASP A 394 9.59 -12.73 6.02
CA ASP A 394 9.13 -14.09 6.27
C ASP A 394 7.62 -14.28 6.10
N ARG A 395 6.82 -13.22 6.29
CA ARG A 395 5.34 -13.32 6.35
C ARG A 395 4.60 -12.09 5.81
N PRO A 396 4.88 -11.62 4.58
CA PRO A 396 4.15 -10.50 3.98
C PRO A 396 2.71 -10.90 3.69
N ARG A 397 1.74 -10.05 4.04
CA ARG A 397 0.31 -10.23 3.73
C ARG A 397 0.02 -9.91 2.28
N ASP A 398 0.39 -8.71 1.83
CA ASP A 398 0.18 -8.30 0.43
C ASP A 398 1.27 -8.91 -0.47
N LEU A 399 0.90 -9.54 -1.57
CA LEU A 399 1.86 -10.15 -2.50
C LEU A 399 2.22 -9.14 -3.61
N ILE A 400 3.50 -8.85 -3.78
CA ILE A 400 3.98 -7.80 -4.69
C ILE A 400 5.01 -8.36 -5.66
N CYS A 401 4.67 -8.37 -6.95
CA CYS A 401 5.61 -8.56 -8.05
C CYS A 401 6.27 -7.20 -8.38
N TYR A 402 7.60 -7.13 -8.28
CA TYR A 402 8.37 -5.90 -8.53
C TYR A 402 8.88 -5.76 -9.98
N ASP A 403 8.62 -6.74 -10.83
CA ASP A 403 9.05 -6.72 -12.23
C ASP A 403 8.50 -5.49 -12.97
N PHE A 404 9.42 -4.72 -13.57
CA PHE A 404 9.08 -3.51 -14.31
C PHE A 404 8.25 -3.82 -15.56
N LEU A 405 8.74 -4.74 -16.39
CA LEU A 405 7.98 -5.34 -17.49
C LEU A 405 7.56 -6.74 -17.06
N ASN A 406 6.27 -7.03 -17.20
CA ASN A 406 5.66 -8.29 -16.76
C ASN A 406 4.57 -8.70 -17.77
N PRO A 407 4.10 -9.96 -17.75
CA PRO A 407 3.15 -10.46 -18.74
C PRO A 407 1.89 -9.60 -18.94
N TYR A 408 1.32 -9.06 -17.85
CA TYR A 408 0.16 -8.16 -17.94
C TYR A 408 0.45 -6.91 -18.77
N LEU A 409 1.60 -6.27 -18.56
CA LEU A 409 2.00 -5.08 -19.32
C LEU A 409 2.38 -5.42 -20.77
N ILE A 410 2.96 -6.59 -21.01
CA ILE A 410 3.38 -7.00 -22.36
C ILE A 410 2.18 -7.19 -23.28
N ASP A 411 1.10 -7.79 -22.79
CA ASP A 411 -0.16 -7.90 -23.54
C ASP A 411 -0.76 -6.54 -23.88
N ARG A 412 -0.68 -5.60 -22.94
CA ARG A 412 -1.15 -4.22 -23.13
C ARG A 412 -0.27 -3.46 -24.12
N ILE A 413 1.04 -3.66 -24.10
CA ILE A 413 1.98 -3.07 -25.05
C ILE A 413 1.70 -3.58 -26.48
N LEU A 414 1.48 -4.89 -26.64
CA LEU A 414 1.11 -5.47 -27.94
C LEU A 414 -0.20 -4.87 -28.46
N SER A 415 -1.23 -4.82 -27.62
CA SER A 415 -2.51 -4.20 -27.95
C SER A 415 -2.36 -2.70 -28.30
N ALA A 416 -1.50 -1.97 -27.59
CA ALA A 416 -1.22 -0.57 -27.84
C ALA A 416 -0.55 -0.34 -29.21
N ILE A 417 0.36 -1.22 -29.62
CA ILE A 417 0.97 -1.18 -30.96
C ILE A 417 -0.14 -1.32 -32.02
N ASP A 418 -1.04 -2.29 -31.87
CA ASP A 418 -2.13 -2.52 -32.82
C ASP A 418 -3.07 -1.30 -32.91
N ILE A 419 -3.46 -0.72 -31.77
CA ILE A 419 -4.29 0.49 -31.70
C ILE A 419 -3.63 1.66 -32.43
N LEU A 420 -2.36 1.95 -32.12
CA LEU A 420 -1.65 3.08 -32.72
C LEU A 420 -1.42 2.87 -34.22
N THR A 421 -1.10 1.64 -34.64
CA THR A 421 -0.97 1.27 -36.04
C THR A 421 -2.29 1.45 -36.79
N GLN A 422 -3.41 0.99 -36.22
CA GLN A 422 -4.73 1.15 -36.83
C GLN A 422 -5.13 2.64 -36.94
N LEU A 423 -4.88 3.44 -35.90
CA LEU A 423 -5.12 4.88 -35.95
C LEU A 423 -4.35 5.54 -37.10
N ARG A 424 -3.04 5.26 -37.20
CA ARG A 424 -2.19 5.75 -38.29
C ARG A 424 -2.70 5.34 -39.66
N ASP A 425 -2.99 4.06 -39.84
CA ASP A 425 -3.32 3.50 -41.16
C ASP A 425 -4.73 3.94 -41.61
N SER A 426 -5.65 4.19 -40.66
CA SER A 426 -6.98 4.72 -40.95
C SER A 426 -6.99 6.18 -41.41
N LYS A 427 -6.02 6.99 -40.94
CA LYS A 427 -5.89 8.42 -41.29
C LYS A 427 -4.42 8.81 -41.50
N PRO A 428 -3.75 8.34 -42.56
CA PRO A 428 -2.30 8.48 -42.72
C PRO A 428 -1.78 9.91 -42.66
N ASP A 429 -2.57 10.87 -43.14
CA ASP A 429 -2.19 12.29 -43.24
C ASP A 429 -2.69 13.15 -42.07
N ALA A 430 -3.36 12.55 -41.07
CA ALA A 430 -3.82 13.29 -39.91
C ALA A 430 -2.62 13.82 -39.08
N LYS A 431 -2.64 15.12 -38.78
CA LYS A 431 -1.67 15.74 -37.86
C LYS A 431 -1.90 15.30 -36.41
N TYR A 432 -3.16 15.10 -36.04
CA TYR A 432 -3.59 14.65 -34.72
C TYR A 432 -4.60 13.51 -34.83
N TYR A 433 -4.53 12.58 -33.89
CA TYR A 433 -5.43 11.44 -33.75
C TYR A 433 -6.19 11.59 -32.43
N ALA A 434 -7.51 11.36 -32.46
CA ALA A 434 -8.33 11.34 -31.24
C ALA A 434 -8.33 9.93 -30.65
N PHE A 435 -8.09 9.81 -29.35
CA PHE A 435 -8.14 8.56 -28.61
C PHE A 435 -8.50 8.81 -27.16
N GLY A 436 -9.52 8.14 -26.62
CA GLY A 436 -9.80 8.19 -25.17
C GLY A 436 -10.07 9.59 -24.61
N ASN A 437 -10.78 10.42 -25.37
CA ASN A 437 -10.97 11.86 -25.10
C ASN A 437 -9.68 12.70 -25.11
N CYS A 438 -8.56 12.18 -25.59
CA CYS A 438 -7.29 12.90 -25.74
C CYS A 438 -6.91 13.08 -27.21
N SER A 439 -5.92 13.95 -27.45
CA SER A 439 -5.32 14.17 -28.78
C SER A 439 -3.87 13.67 -28.80
N ILE A 440 -3.50 12.93 -29.83
CA ILE A 440 -2.16 12.38 -30.05
C ILE A 440 -1.57 13.01 -31.31
N HIS A 441 -0.42 13.68 -31.22
CA HIS A 441 0.28 14.19 -32.39
C HIS A 441 0.88 13.05 -33.23
N ARG A 442 0.88 13.16 -34.57
CA ARG A 442 1.37 12.13 -35.50
C ARG A 442 2.78 11.62 -35.17
N HIS A 443 3.69 12.54 -34.86
CA HIS A 443 5.07 12.20 -34.48
C HIS A 443 5.13 11.38 -33.18
N SER A 444 4.31 11.74 -32.18
CA SER A 444 4.24 11.04 -30.90
C SER A 444 3.67 9.64 -31.06
N LEU A 445 2.65 9.48 -31.92
CA LEU A 445 2.09 8.17 -32.26
C LEU A 445 3.16 7.27 -32.88
N GLN A 446 3.87 7.75 -33.90
CA GLN A 446 4.89 6.97 -34.61
C GLN A 446 6.04 6.56 -33.68
N LYS A 447 6.53 7.49 -32.86
CA LYS A 447 7.53 7.19 -31.83
C LYS A 447 6.99 6.21 -30.77
N GLY A 448 5.72 6.33 -30.40
CA GLY A 448 5.08 5.44 -29.44
C GLY A 448 5.15 3.98 -29.88
N ILE A 449 4.83 3.70 -31.15
CA ILE A 449 4.96 2.35 -31.75
C ILE A 449 6.41 1.83 -31.62
N THR A 450 7.40 2.68 -31.92
CA THR A 450 8.81 2.30 -31.81
C THR A 450 9.19 1.97 -30.36
N TYR A 451 8.84 2.81 -29.40
CA TYR A 451 9.19 2.60 -27.99
C TYR A 451 8.51 1.37 -27.39
N TYR A 452 7.27 1.10 -27.78
CA TYR A 452 6.61 -0.14 -27.39
C TYR A 452 7.32 -1.38 -27.93
N ARG A 453 7.80 -1.36 -29.19
CA ARG A 453 8.59 -2.47 -29.74
C ARG A 453 9.92 -2.66 -29.00
N GLU A 454 10.61 -1.57 -28.66
CA GLU A 454 11.82 -1.61 -27.82
C GLU A 454 11.55 -2.29 -26.48
N ALA A 455 10.38 -2.05 -25.85
CA ALA A 455 10.02 -2.71 -24.60
C ALA A 455 9.81 -4.23 -24.76
N LEU A 456 9.26 -4.69 -25.89
CA LEU A 456 9.14 -6.12 -26.18
C LEU A 456 10.51 -6.77 -26.33
N ASP A 457 11.43 -6.12 -27.04
CA ASP A 457 12.81 -6.62 -27.21
C ASP A 457 13.53 -6.69 -25.84
N VAL A 458 13.36 -5.68 -24.98
CA VAL A 458 13.92 -5.67 -23.61
C VAL A 458 13.34 -6.78 -22.74
N PHE A 459 12.02 -7.00 -22.78
CA PHE A 459 11.38 -8.05 -21.98
C PHE A 459 11.89 -9.45 -22.32
N VAL A 460 11.92 -9.79 -23.61
CA VAL A 460 12.40 -11.11 -24.06
C VAL A 460 13.90 -11.26 -23.83
N GLY A 461 14.67 -10.22 -24.11
CA GLY A 461 16.12 -10.25 -23.92
C GLY A 461 16.51 -10.42 -22.45
N ASP A 462 15.91 -9.65 -21.53
CA ASP A 462 16.13 -9.78 -20.09
C ASP A 462 15.84 -11.21 -19.59
N TYR A 463 14.77 -11.83 -20.09
CA TYR A 463 14.44 -13.22 -19.78
C TYR A 463 15.51 -14.20 -20.28
N LEU A 464 15.92 -14.10 -21.54
CA LEU A 464 16.91 -15.00 -22.14
C LEU A 464 18.28 -14.89 -21.47
N ILE A 465 18.79 -13.67 -21.22
CA ILE A 465 20.10 -13.50 -20.57
C ILE A 465 20.11 -13.94 -19.11
N SER A 466 18.95 -13.99 -18.45
CA SER A 466 18.81 -14.50 -17.08
C SER A 466 18.87 -16.03 -17.00
N GLY A 467 18.92 -16.73 -18.14
CA GLY A 467 18.82 -18.19 -18.19
C GLY A 467 17.39 -18.69 -18.01
N GLY A 468 16.40 -17.92 -18.45
CA GLY A 468 14.98 -18.27 -18.35
C GLY A 468 14.67 -19.64 -18.96
N THR A 469 13.81 -20.40 -18.30
CA THR A 469 13.42 -21.75 -18.71
C THR A 469 12.52 -21.70 -19.95
N ILE A 470 12.86 -22.45 -21.00
CA ILE A 470 11.97 -22.61 -22.15
C ILE A 470 10.95 -23.71 -21.80
N ASP A 471 9.69 -23.32 -21.63
CA ASP A 471 8.62 -24.21 -21.22
C ASP A 471 7.46 -24.19 -22.23
N PRO A 472 7.42 -25.17 -23.17
CA PRO A 472 6.33 -25.31 -24.13
C PRO A 472 5.12 -26.05 -23.56
N SER A 473 5.15 -26.45 -22.29
CA SER A 473 4.06 -27.22 -21.69
C SER A 473 2.73 -26.45 -21.69
N ASP A 474 1.64 -27.20 -21.77
CA ASP A 474 0.31 -26.64 -21.58
C ASP A 474 0.05 -26.32 -20.10
N GLY A 475 -0.86 -25.39 -19.86
CA GLY A 475 -1.32 -25.03 -18.51
C GLY A 475 -1.40 -23.53 -18.27
N PRO A 476 -1.68 -23.13 -17.02
CA PRO A 476 -1.81 -21.73 -16.63
C PRO A 476 -0.52 -20.95 -16.94
N GLY A 477 -0.70 -19.71 -17.39
CA GLY A 477 0.39 -18.81 -17.77
C GLY A 477 0.42 -18.43 -19.25
N ARG A 478 -0.19 -19.22 -20.13
CA ARG A 478 -0.23 -18.93 -21.58
C ARG A 478 -1.29 -17.89 -21.97
N GLY A 479 -2.41 -17.87 -21.23
CA GLY A 479 -3.53 -16.95 -21.46
C GLY A 479 -3.28 -15.53 -20.95
N ALA A 480 -4.38 -14.81 -20.73
CA ALA A 480 -4.35 -13.43 -20.24
C ALA A 480 -3.85 -13.34 -18.80
N TRP A 481 -3.18 -12.23 -18.49
CA TRP A 481 -2.69 -11.90 -17.15
C TRP A 481 -3.43 -10.68 -16.57
N ILE A 482 -3.34 -10.52 -15.26
CA ILE A 482 -3.89 -9.39 -14.51
C ILE A 482 -2.91 -8.91 -13.44
N ASP A 483 -2.90 -7.61 -13.17
CA ASP A 483 -2.27 -7.02 -11.99
C ASP A 483 -3.31 -6.78 -10.88
N LEU A 484 -3.32 -7.68 -9.91
CA LEU A 484 -4.24 -7.65 -8.79
C LEU A 484 -3.60 -6.91 -7.60
N ALA A 485 -3.54 -5.58 -7.72
CA ALA A 485 -3.01 -4.69 -6.69
C ALA A 485 -1.58 -5.05 -6.22
N GLY A 486 -0.68 -5.37 -7.15
CA GLY A 486 0.69 -5.78 -6.84
C GLY A 486 1.01 -7.19 -7.30
N LEU A 487 0.04 -8.11 -7.23
CA LEU A 487 0.21 -9.50 -7.64
C LEU A 487 -0.09 -9.65 -9.13
N VAL A 488 0.95 -9.90 -9.93
CA VAL A 488 0.79 -10.20 -11.36
C VAL A 488 0.59 -11.71 -11.52
N MET A 489 -0.55 -12.11 -12.08
CA MET A 489 -0.91 -13.54 -12.18
C MET A 489 -1.75 -13.87 -13.43
N PRO A 490 -1.80 -15.14 -13.85
CA PRO A 490 -2.72 -15.59 -14.89
C PRO A 490 -4.18 -15.44 -14.46
N VAL A 491 -5.05 -15.01 -15.38
CA VAL A 491 -6.50 -14.84 -15.13
C VAL A 491 -7.16 -16.19 -14.83
N GLU A 492 -6.71 -17.28 -15.45
CA GLU A 492 -7.22 -18.63 -15.21
C GLU A 492 -7.09 -19.06 -13.73
N GLU A 493 -5.97 -18.73 -13.09
CA GLU A 493 -5.75 -18.97 -11.66
C GLU A 493 -6.67 -18.11 -10.81
N LEU A 494 -6.91 -16.86 -11.21
CA LEU A 494 -7.87 -15.99 -10.53
C LEU A 494 -9.28 -16.59 -10.62
N GLU A 495 -9.69 -17.10 -11.78
CA GLU A 495 -10.99 -17.76 -11.95
C GLU A 495 -11.15 -19.01 -11.08
N ALA A 496 -10.06 -19.76 -10.82
CA ALA A 496 -10.09 -20.85 -9.86
C ALA A 496 -10.27 -20.33 -8.42
N ILE A 497 -9.55 -19.28 -8.03
CA ILE A 497 -9.60 -18.71 -6.68
C ILE A 497 -10.98 -18.13 -6.36
N VAL A 498 -11.57 -17.37 -7.27
CA VAL A 498 -12.88 -16.71 -7.06
C VAL A 498 -14.06 -17.69 -6.99
N ARG A 499 -13.90 -18.94 -7.45
CA ARG A 499 -14.89 -20.00 -7.22
C ARG A 499 -14.94 -20.42 -5.75
N GLY A 500 -13.83 -20.27 -5.03
CA GLY A 500 -13.76 -20.48 -3.59
C GLY A 500 -14.37 -19.35 -2.76
N ASP A 501 -13.97 -19.30 -1.49
CA ASP A 501 -14.28 -18.21 -0.56
C ASP A 501 -13.10 -17.25 -0.47
N LEU A 502 -13.32 -15.98 -0.87
CA LEU A 502 -12.30 -14.94 -0.84
C LEU A 502 -11.79 -14.64 0.57
N PHE A 503 -12.56 -14.93 1.62
CA PHE A 503 -12.10 -14.81 3.01
C PHE A 503 -10.88 -15.71 3.31
N LYS A 504 -10.71 -16.82 2.56
CA LYS A 504 -9.62 -17.79 2.74
C LYS A 504 -8.65 -17.83 1.55
N ALA A 505 -8.71 -16.86 0.65
CA ALA A 505 -7.97 -16.89 -0.62
C ALA A 505 -6.46 -16.64 -0.49
N ASP A 506 -5.97 -16.14 0.65
CA ASP A 506 -4.54 -15.82 0.87
C ASP A 506 -3.60 -16.99 0.53
N GLN A 507 -3.93 -18.21 0.99
CA GLN A 507 -3.10 -19.39 0.70
C GLN A 507 -3.04 -19.70 -0.80
N ALA A 508 -4.15 -19.55 -1.52
CA ALA A 508 -4.20 -19.80 -2.95
C ALA A 508 -3.43 -18.71 -3.73
N PHE A 509 -3.55 -17.44 -3.34
CA PHE A 509 -2.72 -16.37 -3.91
C PHE A 509 -1.22 -16.60 -3.67
N ARG A 510 -0.82 -17.08 -2.48
CA ARG A 510 0.59 -17.43 -2.19
C ARG A 510 1.10 -18.57 -3.07
N GLN A 511 0.28 -19.58 -3.32
CA GLN A 511 0.64 -20.69 -4.23
C GLN A 511 0.88 -20.18 -5.65
N VAL A 512 0.01 -19.29 -6.15
CA VAL A 512 0.18 -18.65 -7.45
C VAL A 512 1.44 -17.79 -7.50
N TYR A 513 1.67 -16.97 -6.48
CA TYR A 513 2.86 -16.13 -6.37
C TYR A 513 4.16 -16.94 -6.37
N ALA A 514 4.20 -18.07 -5.65
CA ALA A 514 5.35 -18.96 -5.62
C ALA A 514 5.64 -19.63 -6.97
N ARG A 515 4.63 -19.75 -7.84
CA ARG A 515 4.73 -20.35 -9.19
C ARG A 515 4.88 -19.29 -10.30
N TYR A 516 5.10 -18.02 -9.95
CA TYR A 516 5.21 -16.93 -10.92
C TYR A 516 6.24 -17.23 -12.03
N ALA A 517 7.41 -17.75 -11.68
CA ALA A 517 8.47 -18.07 -12.66
C ALA A 517 8.05 -19.18 -13.66
N GLU A 518 7.30 -20.19 -13.21
CA GLU A 518 6.75 -21.25 -14.06
C GLU A 518 5.76 -20.66 -15.06
N TYR A 519 4.83 -19.82 -14.59
CA TYR A 519 3.83 -19.18 -15.45
C TYR A 519 4.47 -18.21 -16.45
N LEU A 520 5.47 -17.43 -16.01
CA LEU A 520 6.23 -16.53 -16.87
C LEU A 520 6.96 -17.30 -17.98
N ALA A 521 7.55 -18.46 -17.66
CA ALA A 521 8.22 -19.32 -18.63
C ALA A 521 7.28 -19.78 -19.75
N ARG A 522 6.07 -20.25 -19.40
CA ARG A 522 5.04 -20.62 -20.38
C ARG A 522 4.58 -19.43 -21.21
N PHE A 523 4.28 -18.30 -20.56
CA PHE A 523 3.83 -17.06 -21.23
C PHE A 523 4.81 -16.65 -22.33
N ILE A 524 6.09 -16.53 -21.97
CA ILE A 524 7.10 -15.99 -22.87
C ILE A 524 7.50 -17.00 -23.95
N THR A 525 7.54 -18.29 -23.62
CA THR A 525 7.82 -19.35 -24.60
C THR A 525 6.73 -19.41 -25.66
N ASP A 526 5.45 -19.37 -25.27
CA ASP A 526 4.31 -19.39 -26.19
C ASP A 526 4.28 -18.11 -27.04
N ARG A 527 4.33 -16.93 -26.41
CA ARG A 527 4.10 -15.66 -27.10
C ARG A 527 5.18 -15.30 -28.12
N TYR A 528 6.42 -15.74 -27.88
CA TYR A 528 7.58 -15.40 -28.71
C TYR A 528 8.17 -16.62 -29.43
N ASP A 529 7.52 -17.78 -29.33
CA ASP A 529 7.99 -19.05 -29.89
C ASP A 529 9.47 -19.31 -29.60
N LEU A 530 9.82 -19.28 -28.32
CA LEU A 530 11.21 -19.44 -27.87
C LEU A 530 11.70 -20.89 -27.97
N THR A 531 10.89 -21.82 -28.46
CA THR A 531 11.33 -23.19 -28.76
C THR A 531 12.33 -23.22 -29.92
N ASP A 532 12.15 -22.31 -30.87
CA ASP A 532 13.03 -22.10 -32.01
C ASP A 532 14.32 -21.38 -31.59
N ALA A 533 15.46 -22.05 -31.77
CA ALA A 533 16.77 -21.52 -31.42
C ALA A 533 17.19 -20.30 -32.24
N ASP A 534 16.78 -20.24 -33.50
CA ASP A 534 17.13 -19.12 -34.37
C ASP A 534 16.32 -17.88 -34.00
N LYS A 535 15.06 -18.05 -33.60
CA LYS A 535 14.27 -16.94 -33.01
C LYS A 535 14.91 -16.39 -31.75
N ARG A 536 15.40 -17.25 -30.85
CA ARG A 536 16.12 -16.81 -29.64
C ARG A 536 17.33 -15.94 -29.99
N ARG A 537 18.13 -16.35 -30.98
CA ARG A 537 19.27 -15.55 -31.48
C ARG A 537 18.83 -14.19 -32.03
N VAL A 538 17.76 -14.16 -32.82
CA VAL A 538 17.20 -12.90 -33.36
C VAL A 538 16.75 -11.96 -32.24
N TYR A 539 16.11 -12.47 -31.19
CA TYR A 539 15.72 -11.65 -30.04
C TYR A 539 16.94 -11.11 -29.27
N LEU A 540 17.98 -11.93 -29.06
CA LEU A 540 19.23 -11.48 -28.43
C LEU A 540 19.92 -10.37 -29.23
N ASP A 541 19.93 -10.49 -30.57
CA ASP A 541 20.48 -9.45 -31.46
C ASP A 541 19.71 -8.13 -31.34
N ARG A 542 18.37 -8.18 -31.44
CA ARG A 542 17.52 -6.99 -31.27
C ARG A 542 17.65 -6.37 -29.90
N TYR A 543 17.75 -7.20 -28.87
CA TYR A 543 17.92 -6.77 -27.49
C TYR A 543 19.23 -5.99 -27.31
N ALA A 544 20.36 -6.50 -27.81
CA ALA A 544 21.65 -5.82 -27.72
C ALA A 544 21.60 -4.42 -28.40
N THR A 545 21.07 -4.33 -29.62
CA THR A 545 20.90 -3.05 -30.33
C THR A 545 19.93 -2.10 -29.62
N THR A 546 18.84 -2.64 -29.07
CA THR A 546 17.85 -1.86 -28.33
C THR A 546 18.45 -1.28 -27.06
N LEU A 547 19.19 -2.07 -26.28
CA LEU A 547 19.85 -1.59 -25.08
C LEU A 547 20.85 -0.46 -25.36
N GLU A 548 21.61 -0.53 -26.45
CA GLU A 548 22.50 0.57 -26.84
C GLU A 548 21.72 1.86 -27.14
N THR A 549 20.62 1.73 -27.88
CA THR A 549 19.73 2.86 -28.22
C THR A 549 19.11 3.48 -26.97
N VAL A 550 18.59 2.65 -26.06
CA VAL A 550 17.98 3.10 -24.81
C VAL A 550 19.05 3.70 -23.88
N ARG A 551 20.24 3.09 -23.78
CA ARG A 551 21.38 3.61 -23.00
C ARG A 551 21.80 4.99 -23.48
N HIS A 552 21.95 5.18 -24.79
CA HIS A 552 22.28 6.49 -25.36
C HIS A 552 21.20 7.54 -25.06
N ARG A 553 19.92 7.17 -25.20
CA ARG A 553 18.77 8.04 -24.89
C ARG A 553 18.75 8.44 -23.41
N LEU A 554 18.95 7.50 -22.51
CA LEU A 554 19.02 7.72 -21.06
C LEU A 554 20.18 8.62 -20.67
N SER A 555 21.37 8.37 -21.23
CA SER A 555 22.55 9.20 -21.00
C SER A 555 22.31 10.65 -21.42
N LYS A 556 21.70 10.86 -22.61
CA LYS A 556 21.35 12.20 -23.10
C LYS A 556 20.29 12.89 -22.24
N GLU A 557 19.28 12.16 -21.79
CA GLU A 557 18.24 12.69 -20.89
C GLU A 557 18.84 13.10 -19.54
N ALA A 558 19.62 12.22 -18.91
CA ALA A 558 20.27 12.49 -17.63
C ALA A 558 21.21 13.69 -17.70
N ALA A 559 21.93 13.88 -18.81
CA ALA A 559 22.82 15.01 -19.02
C ALA A 559 22.12 16.37 -18.82
N ILE A 560 20.83 16.50 -19.16
CA ILE A 560 20.08 17.77 -19.03
C ILE A 560 20.04 18.26 -17.57
N GLU A 561 20.03 17.35 -16.60
CA GLU A 561 20.05 17.67 -15.16
C GLU A 561 21.42 18.18 -14.67
N PHE A 562 22.46 18.09 -15.49
CA PHE A 562 23.84 18.50 -15.15
C PHE A 562 24.35 19.70 -15.95
N PHE A 563 23.52 20.30 -16.81
CA PHE A 563 23.92 21.43 -17.66
C PHE A 563 22.93 22.60 -17.61
N GLY A 564 23.39 23.78 -18.04
CA GLY A 564 22.55 24.96 -18.26
C GLY A 564 21.88 25.46 -16.97
N VAL A 565 20.55 25.59 -17.02
CA VAL A 565 19.75 26.13 -15.90
C VAL A 565 19.83 25.26 -14.64
N SER A 566 20.20 23.99 -14.76
CA SER A 566 20.39 23.06 -13.63
C SER A 566 21.58 23.45 -12.76
N GLN A 567 22.56 24.18 -13.32
CA GLN A 567 23.73 24.69 -12.61
C GLN A 567 23.52 26.11 -12.07
N ILE A 568 22.32 26.45 -11.59
CA ILE A 568 22.13 27.76 -10.95
C ILE A 568 22.97 27.84 -9.66
N SER A 569 23.66 28.96 -9.44
CA SER A 569 24.45 29.17 -8.22
C SER A 569 23.55 29.61 -7.07
N PHE A 570 23.77 29.06 -5.88
CA PHE A 570 23.03 29.44 -4.67
C PHE A 570 23.77 30.48 -3.82
N GLY A 571 25.06 30.73 -4.10
CA GLY A 571 25.86 31.77 -3.46
C GLY A 571 25.39 33.17 -3.88
N MET A 572 24.97 33.99 -2.92
CA MET A 572 24.46 35.34 -3.18
C MET A 572 25.55 36.38 -3.44
N ASP A 573 26.81 36.06 -3.14
CA ASP A 573 27.96 36.96 -3.21
C ASP A 573 28.64 36.94 -4.59
N ASN A 574 28.94 35.75 -5.14
CA ASN A 574 29.64 35.59 -6.42
C ASN A 574 29.01 34.51 -7.33
N PRO A 575 27.72 34.64 -7.68
CA PRO A 575 26.96 33.57 -8.32
C PRO A 575 27.55 33.10 -9.65
N GLU A 576 28.13 33.97 -10.47
CA GLU A 576 28.72 33.58 -11.77
C GLU A 576 30.06 32.84 -11.62
N ARG A 577 30.88 33.25 -10.65
CA ARG A 577 32.23 32.70 -10.46
C ARG A 577 32.16 31.31 -9.82
N ASP A 578 31.33 31.16 -8.80
CA ASP A 578 31.34 29.98 -7.93
C ASP A 578 30.31 28.92 -8.37
N ARG A 579 29.50 29.26 -9.38
CA ARG A 579 28.44 28.42 -9.94
C ARG A 579 28.82 26.96 -10.14
N GLN A 580 29.93 26.73 -10.83
CA GLN A 580 30.35 25.39 -11.21
C GLN A 580 30.87 24.61 -10.01
N SER A 581 31.67 25.25 -9.13
CA SER A 581 32.17 24.62 -7.92
C SER A 581 31.06 24.29 -6.93
N ASP A 582 30.08 25.19 -6.77
CA ASP A 582 28.91 24.98 -5.90
C ASP A 582 28.08 23.80 -6.41
N PHE A 583 27.75 23.81 -7.70
CA PHE A 583 27.03 22.71 -8.33
C PHE A 583 27.76 21.37 -8.15
N LEU A 584 29.07 21.30 -8.44
CA LEU A 584 29.84 20.07 -8.30
C LEU A 584 29.92 19.58 -6.85
N GLN A 585 30.03 20.49 -5.87
CA GLN A 585 30.10 20.12 -4.46
C GLN A 585 28.77 19.55 -3.94
N VAL A 586 27.63 20.01 -4.46
CA VAL A 586 26.29 19.58 -4.02
C VAL A 586 25.75 18.41 -4.84
N ARG A 587 25.89 18.46 -6.17
CA ARG A 587 25.30 17.49 -7.11
C ARG A 587 26.29 16.45 -7.59
N GLY A 588 27.59 16.74 -7.54
CA GLY A 588 28.63 15.88 -8.11
C GLY A 588 28.66 15.91 -9.64
N GLU A 589 29.50 15.04 -10.20
CA GLU A 589 29.57 14.80 -11.63
C GLU A 589 28.62 13.68 -12.05
N ILE A 590 28.07 13.76 -13.27
CA ILE A 590 27.18 12.71 -13.81
C ILE A 590 27.83 11.32 -13.83
N THR A 591 29.16 11.27 -14.02
CA THR A 591 29.98 10.05 -14.01
C THR A 591 29.99 9.36 -12.64
N ALA A 592 29.74 10.11 -11.57
CA ALA A 592 29.70 9.62 -10.19
C ALA A 592 28.26 9.51 -9.65
N ASP A 593 27.22 9.74 -10.47
CA ASP A 593 25.84 9.67 -10.00
C ASP A 593 25.48 8.24 -9.53
N PRO A 594 24.97 8.08 -8.30
CA PRO A 594 24.76 6.77 -7.68
C PRO A 594 23.62 5.96 -8.31
N PHE A 595 22.82 6.56 -9.19
CA PHE A 595 21.73 5.89 -9.90
C PHE A 595 22.06 5.70 -11.39
N ILE A 596 22.51 6.75 -12.08
CA ILE A 596 22.75 6.75 -13.52
C ILE A 596 23.92 5.85 -13.89
N THR A 597 25.07 5.97 -13.20
CA THR A 597 26.26 5.17 -13.55
C THR A 597 26.00 3.66 -13.43
N PRO A 598 25.48 3.14 -12.31
CA PRO A 598 25.16 1.71 -12.22
C PRO A 598 24.11 1.24 -13.24
N LEU A 599 23.11 2.08 -13.54
CA LEU A 599 22.09 1.76 -14.55
C LEU A 599 22.71 1.62 -15.95
N LEU A 600 23.53 2.58 -16.38
CA LEU A 600 24.14 2.53 -17.72
C LEU A 600 25.14 1.38 -17.84
N SER A 601 25.93 1.11 -16.79
CA SER A 601 26.86 -0.03 -16.75
C SER A 601 26.12 -1.38 -16.77
N GLU A 602 24.99 -1.49 -16.06
CA GLU A 602 24.17 -2.71 -16.10
C GLU A 602 23.63 -2.97 -17.52
N MET A 603 23.13 -1.94 -18.20
CA MET A 603 22.65 -2.09 -19.58
C MET A 603 23.76 -2.50 -20.55
N GLU A 604 24.95 -1.93 -20.40
CA GLU A 604 26.11 -2.34 -21.20
C GLU A 604 26.51 -3.80 -20.96
N ARG A 605 26.59 -4.21 -19.69
CA ARG A 605 26.86 -5.61 -19.32
C ARG A 605 25.81 -6.56 -19.89
N LYS A 606 24.52 -6.19 -19.83
CA LYS A 606 23.42 -6.98 -20.38
C LYS A 606 23.51 -7.10 -21.91
N ALA A 607 23.84 -6.01 -22.61
CA ALA A 607 24.03 -6.02 -24.06
C ALA A 607 25.20 -6.93 -24.47
N GLU A 608 26.31 -6.90 -23.73
CA GLU A 608 27.47 -7.76 -23.99
C GLU A 608 27.16 -9.24 -23.72
N GLN A 609 26.49 -9.53 -22.61
CA GLN A 609 26.05 -10.88 -22.29
C GLN A 609 25.12 -11.46 -23.38
N ALA A 610 24.25 -10.63 -23.97
CA ALA A 610 23.39 -11.06 -25.06
C ALA A 610 24.16 -11.40 -26.34
N ARG A 611 25.24 -10.68 -26.66
CA ARG A 611 26.13 -10.99 -27.79
C ARG A 611 26.83 -12.33 -27.58
N GLN A 612 27.30 -12.59 -26.38
CA GLN A 612 27.98 -13.85 -26.04
C GLN A 612 27.04 -15.05 -26.11
N LEU A 613 25.77 -14.92 -25.69
CA LEU A 613 24.79 -16.01 -25.75
C LEU A 613 24.26 -16.32 -27.15
N ARG A 614 24.53 -15.43 -28.13
CA ARG A 614 24.17 -15.62 -29.53
C ARG A 614 25.18 -16.51 -30.25
N GLU A 615 26.47 -16.35 -29.94
CA GLU A 615 27.58 -17.17 -30.45
C GLU A 615 27.43 -18.63 -30.01
#